data_AF-A0A7C4ETE8-F1
#
_entry.id   AF-A0A7C4ETE8-F1
#
_cell.length_a   1.000
_cell.length_b   1.000
_cell.length_c   1.000
_cell.angle_alpha   90.00
_cell.angle_beta   90.00
_cell.angle_gamma   90.00
#
_symmetry.space_group_name_H-M   'P 1'
#
loop_
_entity.id
_entity.type
_entity.pdbx_description
1 polymer ?
#
loop_
_entity_poly.entity_id
_entity_poly.type
_entity_poly.pdbx_seq_one_letter_code
_entity_poly.pdbx_strand_id
1 'polypeptide(L)'
;MQRFFRDQRCGSLSAQYLAATLSCDRAAAVRLIMEAFDSGVTIEDIYLHILEPAEKELGRLWLEKRITVGQEHFTSAVTQLVMSLLYYPCIIRILLKYQKRRGRSSAAAHQVSCMKSG
;
A
#
# COMPACT_ATOMS: atom_id res chain seq x y z
N MET A 1 -9.29 16.18 14.27
CA MET A 1 -8.66 15.54 13.10
C MET A 1 -7.60 16.42 12.43
N GLN A 2 -7.90 17.64 11.98
CA GLN A 2 -6.99 18.40 11.09
C GLN A 2 -5.68 18.95 11.69
N ARG A 3 -5.47 18.91 13.02
CA ARG A 3 -4.26 19.53 13.63
C ARG A 3 -3.02 18.64 13.53
N PHE A 4 -3.16 17.31 13.59
CA PHE A 4 -2.04 16.38 13.51
C PHE A 4 -1.48 16.21 12.09
N PHE A 5 -2.36 16.26 11.09
CA PHE A 5 -2.00 15.99 9.70
C PHE A 5 -1.43 17.19 8.93
N ARG A 6 -1.30 18.36 9.56
CA ARG A 6 -1.03 19.63 8.86
C ARG A 6 0.37 19.73 8.23
N ASP A 7 1.32 18.94 8.72
CA ASP A 7 2.73 18.99 8.31
C ASP A 7 3.20 17.76 7.50
N GLN A 8 2.27 16.92 7.02
CA GLN A 8 2.59 15.64 6.36
C GLN A 8 2.29 15.65 4.86
N ARG A 9 3.17 15.02 4.06
CA ARG A 9 3.08 14.93 2.59
C ARG A 9 1.73 14.41 2.07
N CYS A 10 1.02 13.57 2.83
CA CYS A 10 -0.31 13.07 2.47
C CYS A 10 -1.35 13.29 3.59
N GLY A 11 -1.21 14.37 4.37
CA GLY A 11 -2.04 14.62 5.54
C GLY A 11 -3.55 14.62 5.29
N SER A 12 -3.99 15.07 4.10
CA SER A 12 -5.41 15.02 3.72
C SER A 12 -5.94 13.59 3.54
N LEU A 13 -5.16 12.68 2.94
CA LEU A 13 -5.56 11.29 2.73
C LEU A 13 -5.55 10.50 4.04
N SER A 14 -4.55 10.72 4.90
CA SER A 14 -4.50 10.08 6.22
C SER A 14 -5.69 10.47 7.10
N ALA A 15 -6.05 11.76 7.12
CA ALA A 15 -7.23 12.23 7.84
C ALA A 15 -8.53 11.62 7.32
N GLN A 16 -8.69 11.52 5.99
CA GLN A 16 -9.86 10.92 5.35
C GLN A 16 -9.95 9.42 5.61
N TYR A 17 -8.82 8.71 5.56
CA TYR A 17 -8.73 7.30 5.89
C TYR A 17 -9.20 7.04 7.32
N LEU A 18 -8.64 7.76 8.30
CA LEU A 18 -9.02 7.61 9.71
C LEU A 18 -10.49 8.00 9.94
N ALA A 19 -11.01 9.01 9.23
CA ALA A 19 -12.42 9.39 9.33
C ALA A 19 -13.35 8.28 8.82
N ALA A 20 -12.98 7.63 7.72
CA ALA A 20 -13.73 6.51 7.18
C ALA A 20 -13.75 5.32 8.15
N THR A 21 -12.61 4.94 8.74
CA THR A 21 -12.54 3.81 9.68
C THR A 21 -13.28 4.09 10.98
N LEU A 22 -13.16 5.31 11.55
CA LEU A 22 -13.89 5.69 12.77
C LEU A 22 -15.41 5.78 12.57
N SER A 23 -15.85 5.98 11.33
CA SER A 23 -17.27 5.95 10.92
C SER A 23 -17.75 4.53 10.56
N CYS A 24 -16.93 3.51 10.80
CA CYS A 24 -17.18 2.12 10.42
C CYS A 24 -17.38 1.87 8.92
N ASP A 25 -16.94 2.80 8.05
CA ASP A 25 -17.03 2.65 6.60
C ASP A 25 -15.74 2.02 6.04
N ARG A 26 -15.62 0.70 6.26
CA ARG A 26 -14.53 -0.10 5.70
C ARG A 26 -14.41 0.05 4.19
N ALA A 27 -15.54 0.13 3.49
CA ALA A 27 -15.55 0.17 2.03
C ALA A 27 -14.94 1.49 1.51
N ALA A 28 -15.26 2.62 2.14
CA ALA A 28 -14.64 3.91 1.83
C ALA A 28 -13.14 3.92 2.15
N ALA A 29 -12.75 3.38 3.31
CA ALA A 29 -11.34 3.31 3.70
C ALA A 29 -10.51 2.49 2.68
N VAL A 30 -11.01 1.32 2.27
CA VAL A 30 -10.34 0.49 1.26
C VAL A 30 -10.29 1.18 -0.11
N ARG A 31 -11.42 1.77 -0.57
CA ARG A 31 -11.45 2.50 -1.85
C ARG A 31 -10.42 3.62 -1.90
N LEU A 32 -10.33 4.43 -0.84
CA LEU A 32 -9.41 5.55 -0.78
C LEU A 32 -7.94 5.11 -0.94
N ILE A 33 -7.55 4.01 -0.29
CA ILE A 33 -6.19 3.49 -0.39
C ILE A 33 -5.92 2.87 -1.77
N MET A 34 -6.89 2.12 -2.31
CA MET A 34 -6.74 1.52 -3.63
C MET A 34 -6.68 2.58 -4.74
N GLU A 35 -7.49 3.64 -4.67
CA GLU A 35 -7.43 4.77 -5.60
C GLU A 35 -6.08 5.50 -5.51
N ALA A 36 -5.54 5.70 -4.30
CA ALA A 36 -4.20 6.25 -4.13
C ALA A 36 -3.14 5.36 -4.78
N PHE A 37 -3.19 4.04 -4.55
CA PHE A 37 -2.28 3.09 -5.17
C PHE A 37 -2.39 3.08 -6.71
N ASP A 38 -3.61 3.05 -7.24
CA ASP A 38 -3.88 3.04 -8.68
C ASP A 38 -3.46 4.36 -9.36
N SER A 39 -3.51 5.48 -8.63
CA SER A 39 -2.99 6.78 -9.08
C SER A 39 -1.45 6.87 -9.11
N GLY A 40 -0.76 5.82 -8.67
CA GLY A 40 0.70 5.70 -8.72
C GLY A 40 1.43 6.04 -7.43
N VAL A 41 0.72 6.26 -6.32
CA VAL A 41 1.36 6.41 -5.00
C VAL A 41 2.06 5.10 -4.65
N THR A 42 3.31 5.20 -4.21
CA THR A 42 4.08 4.01 -3.86
C THR A 42 3.52 3.34 -2.60
N ILE A 43 3.71 2.02 -2.47
CA ILE A 43 3.31 1.31 -1.25
C ILE A 43 4.04 1.90 -0.04
N GLU A 44 5.33 2.24 -0.19
CA GLU A 44 6.10 2.90 0.86
C GLU A 44 5.45 4.22 1.32
N ASP A 45 5.04 5.08 0.38
CA ASP A 45 4.34 6.32 0.70
C ASP A 45 2.97 6.07 1.35
N ILE A 46 2.22 5.05 0.91
CA ILE A 46 0.93 4.69 1.55
C ILE A 46 1.16 4.34 3.02
N TYR A 47 2.18 3.52 3.32
CA TYR A 47 2.48 3.13 4.69
C TYR A 47 2.96 4.33 5.52
N LEU A 48 3.95 5.08 5.04
CA LEU A 48 4.60 6.14 5.81
C LEU A 48 3.79 7.44 5.92
N HIS A 49 2.93 7.72 4.94
CA HIS A 49 2.26 9.02 4.84
C HIS A 49 0.74 8.93 4.96
N ILE A 50 0.15 7.73 4.95
CA ILE A 50 -1.29 7.53 5.13
C ILE A 50 -1.57 6.65 6.34
N LEU A 51 -1.08 5.41 6.37
CA LEU A 51 -1.42 4.44 7.41
C LEU A 51 -0.74 4.77 8.74
N GLU A 52 0.58 4.96 8.77
CA GLU A 52 1.32 5.26 10.00
C GLU A 52 0.78 6.52 10.71
N PRO A 53 0.53 7.65 10.03
CA PRO A 53 -0.02 8.81 10.71
C PRO A 53 -1.46 8.62 11.19
N ALA A 54 -2.27 7.83 10.47
CA ALA A 54 -3.63 7.52 10.89
C ALA A 54 -3.64 6.69 12.17
N GLU A 55 -2.78 5.67 12.26
CA GLU A 55 -2.62 4.83 13.45
C GLU A 55 -2.04 5.61 14.64
N LYS A 56 -1.10 6.53 14.41
CA LYS A 56 -0.60 7.45 15.45
C LYS A 56 -1.70 8.35 16.01
N GLU A 57 -2.51 8.94 15.12
CA GLU A 57 -3.64 9.77 15.54
C GLU A 57 -4.73 8.95 16.22
N LEU A 58 -5.00 7.72 15.76
CA LEU A 58 -5.90 6.77 16.42
C LEU A 58 -5.45 6.52 17.86
N GLY A 59 -4.17 6.19 18.06
CA GLY A 59 -3.58 5.99 19.39
C GLY A 59 -3.69 7.23 20.28
N ARG A 60 -3.46 8.43 19.74
CA ARG A 60 -3.66 9.69 20.47
C ARG A 60 -5.12 9.89 20.89
N LEU A 61 -6.06 9.65 19.98
CA LEU A 61 -7.50 9.77 20.26
C LEU A 61 -7.96 8.76 21.32
N TRP A 62 -7.41 7.55 21.29
CA TRP A 62 -7.68 6.52 22.29
C TRP A 62 -7.15 6.92 23.67
N LEU A 63 -5.90 7.38 23.75
CA LEU A 63 -5.29 7.86 25.01
C LEU A 63 -6.07 9.03 25.61
N GLU A 64 -6.63 9.90 24.77
CA GLU A 64 -7.50 11.01 25.17
C GLU A 64 -8.94 10.59 25.50
N LYS A 65 -9.26 9.30 25.45
CA LYS A 65 -10.62 8.74 25.68
C LYS A 65 -11.68 9.32 24.74
N ARG A 66 -11.27 9.69 23.52
CA ARG A 66 -12.17 10.28 22.50
C ARG A 66 -12.82 9.26 21.58
N ILE A 67 -12.30 8.04 21.58
CA ILE A 67 -12.81 6.89 20.82
C ILE A 67 -12.91 5.68 21.74
N THR A 68 -13.77 4.73 21.38
CA THR A 68 -13.93 3.49 22.14
C THR A 68 -12.87 2.46 21.75
N VAL A 69 -12.69 1.45 22.61
CA VAL A 69 -11.87 0.25 22.28
C VAL A 69 -12.39 -0.44 21.01
N GLY A 70 -13.71 -0.47 20.80
CA GLY A 70 -14.32 -1.04 19.60
C GLY A 70 -13.95 -0.28 18.31
N GLN A 71 -13.89 1.05 18.36
CA GLN A 71 -13.47 1.87 17.21
C GLN A 71 -11.98 1.72 16.89
N GLU A 72 -11.14 1.59 17.91
CA GLU A 72 -9.72 1.27 17.75
C GLU A 72 -9.57 -0.10 17.08
N HIS A 73 -10.16 -1.15 17.66
CA HIS A 73 -10.09 -2.51 17.11
C HIS A 73 -10.61 -2.59 15.69
N PHE A 74 -11.72 -1.90 15.39
CA PHE A 74 -12.25 -1.84 14.03
C PHE A 74 -11.24 -1.19 13.07
N THR A 75 -10.68 -0.05 13.45
CA THR A 75 -9.70 0.66 12.61
C THR A 75 -8.46 -0.20 12.36
N SER A 76 -7.88 -0.76 13.41
CA SER A 76 -6.71 -1.64 13.32
C SER A 76 -6.97 -2.87 12.45
N ALA A 77 -8.17 -3.48 12.52
CA ALA A 77 -8.56 -4.60 11.66
C ALA A 77 -8.71 -4.19 10.19
N VAL A 78 -9.29 -3.01 9.91
CA VAL A 78 -9.36 -2.47 8.55
C VAL A 78 -7.97 -2.19 7.99
N THR A 79 -7.06 -1.67 8.81
CA THR A 79 -5.67 -1.44 8.42
C THR A 79 -4.96 -2.76 8.06
N GLN A 80 -5.12 -3.82 8.86
CA GLN A 80 -4.57 -5.14 8.53
C GLN A 80 -5.11 -5.70 7.20
N LEU A 81 -6.41 -5.50 6.92
CA LEU A 81 -7.01 -5.87 5.65
C LEU A 81 -6.38 -5.08 4.49
N VAL A 82 -6.27 -3.76 4.62
CA VAL A 82 -5.67 -2.89 3.60
C VAL A 82 -4.23 -3.31 3.29
N MET A 83 -3.42 -3.56 4.32
CA MET A 83 -2.05 -4.06 4.16
C MET A 83 -2.02 -5.38 3.37
N SER A 84 -2.95 -6.29 3.66
CA SER A 84 -3.08 -7.57 2.96
C SER A 84 -3.47 -7.40 1.49
N LEU A 85 -4.35 -6.44 1.18
CA LEU A 85 -4.76 -6.12 -0.19
C LEU A 85 -3.64 -5.50 -1.01
N LEU A 86 -2.76 -4.69 -0.40
CA LEU A 86 -1.59 -4.10 -1.05
C LEU A 86 -0.48 -5.12 -1.35
N TYR A 87 -0.41 -6.21 -0.58
CA TYR A 87 0.59 -7.26 -0.75
C TYR A 87 0.45 -8.00 -2.10
N TYR A 88 -0.78 -8.33 -2.51
CA TYR A 88 -1.08 -9.07 -3.74
C TYR A 88 -0.62 -8.38 -5.05
N PRO A 89 -0.93 -7.10 -5.31
CA PRO A 89 -0.44 -6.41 -6.51
C PRO A 89 1.08 -6.21 -6.49
N CYS A 90 1.67 -6.03 -5.30
CA CYS A 90 3.12 -5.90 -5.16
C CYS A 90 3.84 -7.18 -5.61
N ILE A 91 3.39 -8.34 -5.12
CA ILE A 91 4.03 -9.61 -5.47
C ILE A 91 3.88 -9.92 -6.95
N ILE A 92 2.72 -9.66 -7.55
CA ILE A 92 2.53 -9.80 -9.01
C ILE A 92 3.49 -8.88 -9.78
N ARG A 93 3.59 -7.60 -9.39
CA ARG A 93 4.46 -6.64 -10.07
C ARG A 93 5.94 -7.05 -9.99
N ILE A 94 6.38 -7.60 -8.86
CA ILE A 94 7.73 -8.15 -8.69
C ILE A 94 7.94 -9.38 -9.58
N LEU A 95 7.00 -10.33 -9.57
CA LEU A 95 7.09 -11.57 -10.35
C LEU A 95 7.11 -11.29 -11.87
N LEU A 96 6.27 -10.38 -12.36
CA LEU A 96 6.27 -9.96 -13.76
C LEU A 96 7.60 -9.30 -14.17
N LYS A 97 8.19 -8.47 -13.29
CA LYS A 97 9.54 -7.92 -13.51
C LYS A 97 10.61 -9.03 -13.56
N TYR A 98 10.47 -10.07 -12.74
CA TYR A 98 11.41 -11.19 -12.66
C TYR A 98 11.39 -12.05 -13.93
N GLN A 99 10.20 -12.37 -14.46
CA GLN A 99 10.04 -13.13 -15.71
C GLN A 99 10.67 -12.42 -16.91
N LYS A 100 10.52 -11.09 -17.01
CA LYS A 100 11.07 -10.29 -18.11
C LYS A 100 12.60 -10.27 -18.12
N ARG A 101 13.28 -10.40 -16.97
CA ARG A 101 14.74 -10.51 -16.88
C ARG A 101 15.26 -11.87 -17.35
N ARG A 102 14.54 -12.95 -17.04
CA ARG A 102 14.93 -14.32 -17.41
C ARG A 102 14.85 -14.57 -18.93
N GLY A 103 13.89 -13.95 -19.61
CA GLY A 103 13.72 -14.05 -21.07
C GLY A 103 14.79 -13.35 -21.92
N ARG A 104 15.69 -12.54 -21.33
CA ARG A 104 16.77 -11.83 -22.04
C ARG A 104 18.12 -12.57 -22.05
N SER A 105 18.30 -13.62 -21.24
CA SER A 105 19.57 -14.35 -21.11
C SER A 105 19.66 -15.67 -21.90
N SER A 106 18.69 -15.99 -22.76
CA SER A 106 18.73 -17.22 -23.60
C SER A 106 18.86 -16.96 -25.12
N ALA A 107 19.08 -15.72 -25.56
CA ALA A 107 19.22 -15.37 -26.98
C ALA A 107 20.69 -15.26 -27.45
N ALA A 108 21.67 -15.72 -26.66
CA ALA A 108 23.09 -15.72 -27.03
C ALA A 108 23.74 -17.09 -26.75
N ALA A 109 23.22 -18.15 -27.40
CA ALA A 109 23.86 -19.46 -27.41
C ALA A 109 23.41 -20.30 -28.62
N HIS A 110 23.48 -19.75 -29.84
CA HIS A 110 23.40 -20.59 -31.04
C HIS A 110 24.00 -19.94 -32.29
N GLN A 111 25.32 -19.73 -32.29
CA GLN A 111 26.10 -19.70 -33.53
C GLN A 111 27.45 -20.35 -33.26
N VAL A 112 27.50 -21.69 -33.36
CA VAL A 112 28.75 -22.41 -33.63
C VAL A 112 28.49 -23.34 -34.81
N SER A 113 29.05 -22.92 -35.94
CA SER A 113 29.62 -23.77 -36.98
C SER A 113 28.68 -24.62 -37.84
N CYS A 114 28.20 -24.02 -38.94
CA CYS A 114 28.03 -24.74 -40.20
C CYS A 114 29.16 -24.30 -41.14
N MET A 115 30.34 -24.94 -41.03
CA MET A 115 31.44 -24.75 -41.98
C MET A 115 32.43 -25.92 -41.90
N LYS A 116 32.04 -27.07 -42.49
CA LYS A 116 32.94 -28.10 -43.05
C LYS A 116 32.18 -28.72 -44.24
N SER A 117 32.30 -28.14 -45.44
CA SER A 117 33.25 -28.56 -46.48
C SER A 117 32.89 -29.92 -47.07
N GLY A 118 32.17 -29.88 -48.20
CA GLY A 118 32.51 -30.71 -49.34
C GLY A 118 33.63 -30.08 -50.15
#